data_AF-A0A090L039-F1
#
_entry.id   AF-A0A090L039-F1
#
_cell.length_a   1.000
_cell.length_b   1.000
_cell.length_c   1.000
_cell.angle_alpha   90.00
_cell.angle_beta   90.00
_cell.angle_gamma   90.00
#
_symmetry.space_group_name_H-M   'P 1'
#
loop_
_entity.id
_entity.type
_entity.pdbx_description
1 polymer ?
#
loop_
_entity_poly.entity_id
_entity_poly.type
_entity_poly.pdbx_seq_one_letter_code
_entity_poly.pdbx_strand_id
1 'polypeptide(L)'
;MKKPDNSVTIKKGQIPNILIHSEKVSSKEITVFRNLGLFDLLNDTFVSSLKHFYASSAGIQEGKKRCSGEIVVQLQGNHLKTIKKFFKDKYGLDGKYIKIE
;
A
#
# COMPACT_ATOMS: atom_id res chain seq x y z
N MET A 1 3.72 -8.28 24.45
CA MET A 1 4.03 -8.88 23.13
C MET A 1 2.86 -9.78 22.73
N LYS A 2 2.07 -9.40 21.71
CA LYS A 2 1.03 -10.28 21.16
C LYS A 2 1.73 -11.32 20.27
N LYS A 3 1.52 -12.61 20.57
CA LYS A 3 1.94 -13.72 19.73
C LYS A 3 1.25 -13.59 18.35
N PRO A 4 1.89 -14.00 17.23
CA PRO A 4 1.21 -14.05 15.96
C PRO A 4 0.06 -15.04 16.07
N ASP A 5 -1.17 -14.56 15.89
CA ASP A 5 -2.35 -15.40 15.82
C ASP A 5 -2.22 -16.19 14.52
N ASN A 6 -2.06 -17.51 14.61
CA ASN A 6 -1.73 -18.40 13.49
C ASN A 6 -2.93 -18.62 12.55
N SER A 7 -3.78 -17.61 12.41
CA SER A 7 -5.01 -17.65 11.64
C SER A 7 -4.70 -17.50 10.15
N VAL A 8 -5.09 -18.52 9.39
CA VAL A 8 -4.94 -18.54 7.93
C VAL A 8 -6.21 -17.95 7.32
N THR A 9 -6.07 -16.83 6.59
CA THR A 9 -7.18 -16.26 5.82
C THR A 9 -7.24 -16.88 4.43
N ILE A 10 -8.28 -17.65 4.14
CA ILE A 10 -8.50 -18.27 2.82
C ILE A 10 -9.45 -17.38 2.00
N LYS A 11 -9.01 -16.94 0.81
CA LYS A 11 -9.83 -16.17 -0.14
C LYS A 11 -10.01 -16.96 -1.44
N LYS A 12 -11.21 -16.93 -2.01
CA LYS A 12 -11.52 -17.61 -3.29
C LYS A 12 -11.07 -16.76 -4.48
N GLY A 13 -10.55 -17.40 -5.53
CA GLY A 13 -10.13 -16.74 -6.77
C GLY A 13 -8.64 -16.39 -6.84
N GLN A 14 -8.24 -15.72 -7.92
CA GLN A 14 -6.87 -15.18 -8.02
C GLN A 14 -6.70 -14.00 -7.05
N ILE A 15 -5.58 -13.98 -6.33
CA ILE A 15 -5.22 -12.87 -5.44
C ILE A 15 -4.84 -11.69 -6.34
N PRO A 16 -5.61 -10.59 -6.36
CA PRO A 16 -5.26 -9.43 -7.17
C PRO A 16 -3.99 -8.78 -6.61
N ASN A 17 -3.23 -8.14 -7.50
CA ASN A 17 -2.03 -7.44 -7.11
C ASN A 17 -2.35 -6.20 -6.26
N ILE A 18 -1.43 -5.86 -5.36
CA ILE A 18 -1.31 -4.51 -4.82
C ILE A 18 -0.95 -3.61 -5.99
N LEU A 19 -1.81 -2.64 -6.31
CA LEU A 19 -1.56 -1.68 -7.37
C LEU A 19 -0.94 -0.44 -6.76
N ILE A 20 0.15 0.03 -7.36
CA ILE A 20 0.91 1.18 -6.89
C ILE A 20 1.25 2.06 -8.07
N HIS A 21 0.89 3.32 -8.00
CA HIS A 21 1.17 4.27 -9.07
C HIS A 21 1.45 5.65 -8.51
N SER A 22 2.10 6.50 -9.29
CA SER A 22 2.31 7.90 -8.92
C SER A 22 1.22 8.78 -9.53
N GLU A 23 0.65 9.67 -8.74
CA GLU A 23 -0.27 10.70 -9.21
C GLU A 23 0.31 12.09 -8.92
N LYS A 24 0.08 13.03 -9.84
CA LYS A 24 0.38 14.44 -9.59
C LYS A 24 -0.87 15.13 -9.04
N VAL A 25 -0.77 15.65 -7.82
CA VAL A 25 -1.82 16.43 -7.16
C VAL A 25 -1.34 17.87 -7.05
N SER A 26 -1.89 18.73 -7.91
CA SER A 26 -1.42 20.10 -8.10
C SER A 26 0.07 20.10 -8.47
N SER A 27 0.94 20.69 -7.66
CA SER A 27 2.39 20.74 -7.89
C SER A 27 3.15 19.57 -7.28
N LYS A 28 2.50 18.69 -6.49
CA LYS A 28 3.16 17.62 -5.75
C LYS A 28 2.89 16.26 -6.37
N GLU A 29 3.89 15.40 -6.41
CA GLU A 29 3.70 13.97 -6.69
C GLU A 29 3.36 13.22 -5.41
N ILE A 30 2.47 12.24 -5.53
CA ILE A 30 2.12 11.29 -4.47
C ILE A 30 2.20 9.88 -5.03
N THR A 31 2.53 8.92 -4.18
CA THR A 31 2.43 7.49 -4.46
C THR A 31 1.12 6.98 -3.85
N VAL A 32 0.30 6.33 -4.66
CA VAL A 32 -1.02 5.81 -4.27
C VAL A 32 -0.96 4.28 -4.23
N PHE A 33 -1.54 3.70 -3.19
CA PHE A 33 -1.60 2.26 -2.97
C PHE A 33 -3.06 1.79 -2.94
N ARG A 34 -3.37 0.78 -3.73
CA ARG A 34 -4.72 0.19 -3.88
C ARG A 34 -4.71 -1.30 -3.60
N ASN A 35 -5.90 -1.88 -3.42
CA ASN A 35 -6.11 -3.30 -3.06
C ASN A 35 -5.43 -3.75 -1.75
N LEU A 36 -5.05 -2.82 -0.86
CA LEU A 36 -4.34 -3.14 0.39
C LEU A 36 -5.19 -3.94 1.40
N GLY A 37 -6.50 -3.76 1.39
CA GLY A 37 -7.41 -4.47 2.31
C GLY A 37 -7.37 -5.99 2.13
N LEU A 38 -6.94 -6.48 0.97
CA LEU A 38 -6.83 -7.91 0.74
C LEU A 38 -5.64 -8.56 1.45
N PHE A 39 -4.62 -7.75 1.76
CA PHE A 39 -3.37 -8.13 2.41
C PHE A 39 -3.33 -7.73 3.89
N ASP A 40 -4.44 -7.24 4.44
CA ASP A 40 -4.50 -6.64 5.79
C ASP A 40 -3.47 -5.51 5.97
N LEU A 41 -3.28 -4.70 4.92
CA LEU A 41 -2.36 -3.56 4.90
C LEU A 41 -3.07 -2.21 4.87
N LEU A 42 -4.39 -2.20 4.86
CA LEU A 42 -5.19 -0.97 4.96
C LEU A 42 -5.41 -0.60 6.43
N ASN A 43 -4.33 -0.23 7.13
CA ASN A 43 -4.36 0.12 8.56
C ASN A 43 -3.29 1.15 8.94
N ASP A 44 -3.41 1.72 10.13
CA ASP A 44 -2.49 2.75 10.64
C ASP A 44 -1.06 2.24 10.85
N THR A 45 -0.88 0.94 11.08
CA THR A 45 0.45 0.32 11.22
C THR A 45 1.22 0.38 9.91
N PHE A 46 0.56 0.09 8.79
CA PHE A 46 1.14 0.23 7.46
C PHE A 46 1.48 1.69 7.13
N VAL A 47 0.56 2.62 7.42
CA VAL A 47 0.78 4.06 7.23
C VAL A 47 1.99 4.55 8.05
N SER A 48 2.08 4.14 9.31
CA SER A 48 3.20 4.49 10.18
C SER A 48 4.52 3.92 9.64
N SER A 49 4.50 2.69 9.14
CA SER A 49 5.67 2.06 8.53
C SER A 49 6.16 2.81 7.28
N LEU A 50 5.24 3.29 6.45
CA LEU A 50 5.58 4.15 5.30
C LEU A 50 6.20 5.47 5.75
N LYS A 51 5.61 6.14 6.75
CA LYS A 51 6.13 7.40 7.30
C LYS A 51 7.56 7.24 7.82
N HIS A 52 7.82 6.18 8.58
CA HIS A 52 9.15 5.92 9.13
C HIS A 52 10.17 5.53 8.07
N PHE A 53 9.79 4.72 7.08
CA PHE A 53 10.73 4.26 6.05
C PHE A 53 11.11 5.36 5.06
N TYR A 54 10.13 6.16 4.63
CA TYR A 54 10.33 7.18 3.60
C TYR A 54 10.51 8.60 4.15
N ALA A 55 10.48 8.76 5.48
CA ALA A 55 10.50 10.06 6.16
C ALA A 55 9.53 11.08 5.53
N SER A 56 8.34 10.59 5.10
CA SER A 56 7.39 11.33 4.27
C SER A 56 5.97 11.19 4.82
N SER A 57 5.13 12.18 4.59
CA SER A 57 3.74 12.14 5.06
C SER A 57 2.94 11.06 4.32
N ALA A 58 2.14 10.30 5.06
CA ALA A 58 1.25 9.30 4.52
C ALA A 58 -0.10 9.28 5.25
N GLY A 59 -1.15 8.82 4.59
CA GLY A 59 -2.48 8.71 5.19
C GLY A 59 -3.44 7.84 4.39
N ILE A 60 -4.48 7.38 5.08
CA ILE A 60 -5.62 6.68 4.48
C ILE A 60 -6.60 7.74 3.96
N GLN A 61 -7.01 7.63 2.71
CA GLN A 61 -7.91 8.57 2.06
C GLN A 61 -8.86 7.84 1.11
N GLU A 62 -9.99 8.46 0.78
CA GLU A 62 -10.84 8.01 -0.32
C GLU A 62 -10.14 8.23 -1.66
N GLY A 63 -10.13 7.21 -2.51
CA GLY A 63 -9.47 7.22 -3.80
C GLY A 63 -10.17 8.13 -4.81
N LYS A 64 -9.39 8.90 -5.58
CA LYS A 64 -9.90 9.84 -6.60
C LYS A 64 -10.57 9.21 -7.82
N LYS A 65 -10.58 7.88 -7.95
CA LYS A 65 -11.25 7.21 -9.07
C LYS A 65 -12.76 7.36 -8.85
N ARG A 66 -13.32 8.42 -9.46
CA ARG A 66 -14.72 8.85 -9.39
C ARG A 66 -15.62 7.61 -9.44
N CYS A 67 -16.44 7.43 -8.41
CA CYS A 67 -17.43 6.36 -8.26
C CYS A 67 -16.98 4.96 -7.77
N SER A 68 -15.75 4.78 -7.25
CA SER A 68 -15.38 3.48 -6.62
C SER A 68 -15.58 3.42 -5.11
N GLY A 69 -15.52 4.55 -4.38
CA GLY A 69 -15.50 4.55 -2.91
C GLY A 69 -14.30 3.79 -2.32
N GLU A 70 -13.28 3.51 -3.15
CA GLU A 70 -12.14 2.70 -2.75
C GLU A 70 -11.27 3.47 -1.76
N ILE A 71 -11.07 2.92 -0.57
CA ILE A 71 -10.15 3.47 0.43
C ILE A 71 -8.72 3.09 0.03
N VAL A 72 -7.87 4.10 -0.10
CA VAL A 72 -6.48 3.98 -0.54
C VAL A 72 -5.52 4.53 0.51
N VAL A 73 -4.26 4.11 0.43
CA VAL A 73 -3.18 4.79 1.16
C VAL A 73 -2.45 5.71 0.19
N GLN A 74 -2.15 6.93 0.64
CA GLN A 74 -1.35 7.89 -0.10
C GLN A 74 -0.07 8.20 0.68
N LEU A 75 1.04 8.29 -0.04
CA LEU A 75 2.36 8.70 0.47
C LEU A 75 2.83 9.90 -0.35
N GLN A 76 3.32 10.94 0.31
CA GLN A 76 3.89 12.10 -0.37
C GLN A 76 5.21 11.74 -1.06
N GLY A 77 5.37 12.19 -2.30
CA GLY A 77 6.53 11.92 -3.16
C GLY A 77 6.34 10.71 -4.07
N ASN A 78 7.23 10.58 -5.06
CA ASN A 78 7.30 9.47 -5.98
C ASN A 78 8.32 8.43 -5.49
N HIS A 79 7.83 7.28 -5.01
CA HIS A 79 8.65 6.24 -4.39
C HIS A 79 8.59 4.90 -5.14
N LEU A 80 8.13 4.91 -6.41
CA LEU A 80 7.90 3.69 -7.19
C LEU A 80 9.15 2.83 -7.35
N LYS A 81 10.33 3.45 -7.49
CA LYS A 81 11.62 2.74 -7.67
C LYS A 81 12.00 1.87 -6.47
N THR A 82 11.63 2.30 -5.26
CA THR A 82 12.03 1.65 -4.00
C THR A 82 10.90 0.82 -3.38
N ILE A 83 9.69 0.88 -3.94
CA ILE A 83 8.51 0.32 -3.29
C ILE A 83 8.57 -1.21 -3.15
N LYS A 84 9.06 -1.91 -4.19
CA LYS A 84 9.23 -3.37 -4.13
C LYS A 84 10.21 -3.79 -3.03
N LYS A 85 11.28 -3.00 -2.83
CA LYS A 85 12.23 -3.22 -1.74
C LYS A 85 11.57 -3.04 -0.37
N PHE A 86 10.78 -1.98 -0.20
CA PHE A 86 10.03 -1.76 1.04
C PHE A 86 9.14 -2.95 1.41
N PHE A 87 8.34 -3.47 0.46
CA PHE A 87 7.47 -4.61 0.72
C PHE A 87 8.23 -5.89 1.03
N LYS A 88 9.33 -6.14 0.33
CA LYS A 88 10.20 -7.29 0.60
C LYS A 88 10.82 -7.21 2.00
N ASP A 89 11.39 -6.06 2.35
CA ASP A 89 12.15 -5.87 3.60
C ASP A 89 11.24 -5.81 4.84
N LYS A 90 10.04 -5.20 4.73
CA LYS A 90 9.13 -5.01 5.88
C LYS A 90 8.08 -6.11 6.04
N TYR A 91 7.67 -6.74 4.94
CA TYR A 91 6.52 -7.65 4.93
C TYR A 91 6.84 -9.01 4.28
N GLY A 92 8.06 -9.23 3.80
CA GLY A 92 8.42 -10.46 3.07
C GLY A 92 7.59 -10.68 1.80
N LEU A 93 6.92 -9.64 1.29
CA LEU A 93 6.03 -9.74 0.15
C LEU A 93 6.84 -9.78 -1.15
N ASP A 94 6.60 -10.83 -1.94
CA ASP A 94 7.26 -11.01 -3.21
C ASP A 94 6.76 -9.99 -4.26
N GLY A 95 7.68 -9.56 -5.13
CA GLY A 95 7.41 -8.58 -6.18
C GLY A 95 6.29 -9.01 -7.15
N LYS A 96 6.01 -10.31 -7.29
CA LYS A 96 4.92 -10.83 -8.13
C LYS A 96 3.53 -10.39 -7.66
N TYR A 97 3.37 -10.02 -6.39
CA TYR A 97 2.11 -9.51 -5.84
C TYR A 97 1.97 -8.00 -5.99
N ILE A 98 2.99 -7.30 -6.48
CA ILE A 98 3.05 -5.84 -6.56
C ILE A 98 3.11 -5.41 -8.03
N LYS A 99 2.05 -4.75 -8.49
CA LYS A 99 2.00 -4.14 -9.83
C LYS A 99 2.23 -2.64 -9.69
N ILE A 100 3.27 -2.16 -10.38
CA ILE A 100 3.57 -0.73 -10.47
C ILE A 100 3.04 -0.23 -11.82
N GLU A 101 2.24 0.84 -11.81
CA GLU A 101 1.70 1.52 -12.99
C GLU A 101 2.21 2.96 -13.12
#